data_AF-A0A8X6QYH8-F1
#
_entry.id   AF-A0A8X6QYH8-F1
#
_cell.length_a   1.000
_cell.length_b   1.000
_cell.length_c   1.000
_cell.angle_alpha   90.00
_cell.angle_beta   90.00
_cell.angle_gamma   90.00
#
_symmetry.space_group_name_H-M   'P 1'
#
loop_
_entity.id
_entity.type
_entity.pdbx_description
1 polymer ?
#
loop_
_entity_poly.entity_id
_entity_poly.type
_entity_poly.pdbx_seq_one_letter_code
_entity_poly.pdbx_strand_id
1 'polypeptide(L)'
;MPFLGYPLHSPESYIPYFRKHNVSTIVRLNKKIYDAKRFIENGFDHRDLFFIDGSTPSDTIMREFLDIAEKAKGAIAVHCK
;
A
#
# COMPACT_ATOMS: atom_id res chain seq x y z
N MET A 1 -26.45 17.07 -6.70
CA MET A 1 -25.31 17.08 -7.64
C MET A 1 -24.16 16.32 -6.99
N PRO A 2 -23.82 15.10 -7.43
CA PRO A 2 -22.69 14.37 -6.86
C PRO A 2 -21.38 14.86 -7.49
N PHE A 3 -20.36 15.04 -6.67
CA PHE A 3 -19.04 15.53 -7.04
C PHE A 3 -18.28 14.50 -7.91
N LEU A 4 -17.64 14.98 -8.99
CA LEU A 4 -16.48 14.40 -9.69
C LEU A 4 -15.47 13.85 -8.66
N GLY A 5 -14.76 12.73 -8.79
CA GLY A 5 -14.47 11.87 -9.92
C GLY A 5 -13.16 11.13 -9.60
N TYR A 6 -13.25 9.91 -9.07
CA TYR A 6 -12.18 8.90 -9.10
C TYR A 6 -12.89 7.53 -9.09
N PRO A 7 -12.55 6.61 -10.00
CA PRO A 7 -13.00 5.23 -9.84
C PRO A 7 -12.42 4.75 -8.51
N LEU A 8 -13.29 4.28 -7.61
CA LEU A 8 -12.84 3.60 -6.41
C LEU A 8 -12.28 2.25 -6.86
N HIS A 9 -11.02 2.23 -7.29
CA HIS A 9 -10.37 1.02 -7.75
C HIS A 9 -10.20 0.11 -6.56
N SER A 10 -10.99 -0.95 -6.55
CA SER A 10 -10.91 -1.97 -5.53
C SER A 10 -9.55 -2.69 -5.63
N PRO A 11 -9.01 -3.23 -4.52
CA PRO A 11 -7.76 -3.99 -4.52
C PRO A 11 -7.62 -4.98 -5.69
N GLU A 12 -8.73 -5.62 -6.07
CA GLU A 12 -8.82 -6.62 -7.13
C GLU A 12 -8.43 -6.08 -8.51
N SER A 13 -8.64 -4.78 -8.76
CA SER A 13 -8.24 -4.12 -10.01
C SER A 13 -6.73 -4.07 -10.19
N TYR A 14 -5.97 -4.07 -9.08
CA TYR A 14 -4.51 -3.92 -9.09
C TYR A 14 -3.77 -5.26 -9.10
N ILE A 15 -4.40 -6.34 -8.62
CA ILE A 15 -3.77 -7.66 -8.47
C ILE A 15 -3.12 -8.15 -9.79
N PRO A 16 -3.79 -8.11 -10.96
CA PRO A 16 -3.18 -8.58 -12.20
C PRO A 16 -1.94 -7.77 -12.59
N TYR A 17 -1.99 -6.45 -12.39
CA TYR A 17 -0.89 -5.55 -12.68
C TYR A 17 0.28 -5.79 -11.73
N PHE A 18 0.02 -5.92 -10.43
CA PHE A 18 1.04 -6.19 -9.40
C PHE A 18 1.76 -7.52 -9.65
N ARG A 19 1.03 -8.59 -9.98
CA ARG A 19 1.65 -9.87 -10.34
C ARG A 19 2.53 -9.75 -11.59
N LYS A 20 2.04 -9.08 -12.64
CA LYS A 20 2.79 -8.89 -13.89
C LYS A 20 4.11 -8.13 -13.68
N HIS A 21 4.14 -7.21 -12.71
CA HIS A 21 5.32 -6.38 -12.41
C HIS A 21 6.11 -6.87 -11.19
N ASN A 22 5.91 -8.13 -10.77
CA ASN A 22 6.61 -8.75 -9.65
C ASN A 22 6.55 -7.91 -8.35
N VAL A 23 5.39 -7.30 -8.08
CA VAL A 23 5.15 -6.63 -6.79
C VAL A 23 4.98 -7.72 -5.73
N SER A 24 5.78 -7.65 -4.67
CA SER A 24 5.69 -8.58 -3.54
C SER A 24 5.02 -7.96 -2.32
N THR A 25 5.15 -6.64 -2.16
CA THR A 25 4.85 -5.95 -0.91
C THR A 25 4.03 -4.69 -1.19
N ILE A 26 3.02 -4.45 -0.38
CA ILE A 26 2.14 -3.29 -0.45
C ILE A 26 2.24 -2.53 0.87
N VAL A 27 2.56 -1.24 0.80
CA VAL A 27 2.69 -0.36 1.96
C VAL A 27 1.58 0.68 1.93
N ARG A 28 0.76 0.73 2.98
CA ARG A 28 -0.29 1.73 3.16
C ARG A 28 0.15 2.79 4.17
N LEU A 29 0.07 4.07 3.77
CA LEU A 29 0.49 5.20 4.62
C LEU A 29 -0.69 5.91 5.32
N ASN A 30 -1.93 5.68 4.86
CA ASN A 30 -3.12 6.38 5.34
C ASN A 30 -4.00 5.53 6.27
N LYS A 31 -5.03 6.17 6.84
CA LYS A 31 -6.06 5.50 7.64
C LYS A 31 -6.72 4.39 6.81
N LYS A 32 -7.03 3.26 7.47
CA LYS A 32 -7.62 2.08 6.81
C LYS A 32 -8.94 2.42 6.13
N ILE A 33 -8.93 2.49 4.80
CA ILE A 33 -10.13 2.68 3.95
C ILE A 33 -10.55 1.38 3.23
N TYR A 34 -9.76 0.31 3.34
CA TYR A 34 -10.07 -1.03 2.82
C TYR A 34 -9.46 -2.14 3.71
N ASP A 35 -9.97 -3.37 3.60
CA ASP A 35 -9.42 -4.53 4.31
C ASP A 35 -8.16 -5.07 3.60
N ALA A 36 -7.03 -5.07 4.31
CA ALA A 36 -5.75 -5.58 3.82
C ALA A 36 -5.81 -7.07 3.46
N LYS A 37 -6.76 -7.83 4.02
CA LYS A 37 -6.96 -9.26 3.73
C LYS A 37 -7.04 -9.57 2.25
N ARG A 38 -7.64 -8.68 1.45
CA ARG A 38 -7.78 -8.88 -0.01
C ARG A 38 -6.43 -9.04 -0.73
N PHE A 39 -5.40 -8.31 -0.27
CA PHE A 39 -4.06 -8.45 -0.82
C PHE A 39 -3.31 -9.64 -0.21
N ILE A 40 -3.46 -9.86 1.09
CA ILE A 40 -2.83 -10.99 1.80
C ILE A 40 -3.29 -12.33 1.23
N GLU A 41 -4.61 -12.51 1.02
CA GLU A 41 -5.21 -13.71 0.42
C GLU A 41 -4.74 -13.95 -1.02
N ASN A 42 -4.23 -12.92 -1.69
CA ASN A 42 -3.67 -13.01 -3.05
C ASN A 42 -2.14 -13.17 -3.10
N GLY A 43 -1.50 -13.34 -1.94
CA GLY A 43 -0.07 -13.66 -1.81
C GLY A 43 0.84 -12.44 -1.69
N PHE A 44 0.31 -11.24 -1.45
CA PHE A 44 1.11 -10.04 -1.21
C PHE A 44 1.38 -9.86 0.28
N ASP A 45 2.58 -9.40 0.64
CA ASP A 45 2.84 -8.86 1.98
C ASP A 45 2.17 -7.48 2.07
N HIS A 46 1.47 -7.19 3.16
CA HIS A 46 0.78 -5.92 3.37
C HIS A 46 1.21 -5.28 4.69
N ARG A 47 1.71 -4.05 4.62
CA ARG A 47 2.26 -3.29 5.74
C ARG A 47 1.52 -1.97 5.91
N ASP A 48 1.14 -1.68 7.16
CA ASP A 48 0.51 -0.42 7.54
C ASP A 48 1.55 0.48 8.22
N LEU A 49 2.00 1.53 7.54
CA LEU A 49 2.93 2.54 8.06
C LEU A 49 2.22 3.90 8.19
N PHE A 50 1.28 3.97 9.13
CA PHE A 50 0.41 5.13 9.28
C PHE A 50 1.14 6.35 9.85
N PHE A 51 0.98 7.50 9.18
CA PHE A 51 1.29 8.83 9.74
C PHE A 51 0.21 9.85 9.34
N ILE A 52 0.28 11.05 9.92
CA ILE A 52 -0.75 12.09 9.74
C ILE A 52 -0.68 12.63 8.31
N ASP A 53 -1.84 12.78 7.66
CA ASP A 53 -1.93 13.35 6.32
C ASP A 53 -1.39 14.80 6.30
N GLY A 54 -0.54 15.11 5.33
CA GLY A 54 0.17 16.40 5.26
C GLY A 54 1.30 16.59 6.28
N SER A 55 1.65 15.58 7.08
CA SER A 55 2.82 15.62 7.97
C SER A 55 4.02 14.88 7.38
N THR A 56 5.16 14.97 8.05
CA THR A 56 6.31 14.09 7.81
C THR A 56 6.21 12.82 8.64
N PRO A 57 6.66 11.66 8.14
CA PRO A 57 6.80 10.44 8.94
C PRO A 57 7.86 10.63 10.04
N SER A 58 7.77 9.86 11.12
CA SER A 58 8.81 9.82 12.14
C SER A 58 10.01 8.98 11.67
N ASP A 59 11.17 9.17 12.29
CA ASP A 59 12.37 8.34 12.04
C ASP A 59 12.09 6.84 12.20
N THR A 60 11.20 6.46 13.12
CA THR A 60 10.79 5.06 13.31
C THR A 60 10.08 4.52 12.08
N ILE A 61 9.11 5.27 11.53
CA ILE A 61 8.37 4.88 10.32
C ILE A 61 9.32 4.83 9.11
N MET A 62 10.24 5.80 9.02
CA MET A 62 11.24 5.82 7.95
C MET A 62 12.16 4.60 8.00
N ARG A 63 12.67 4.24 9.19
CA ARG A 63 13.51 3.05 9.38
C ARG A 63 12.74 1.78 9.07
N GLU A 64 11.49 1.67 9.52
CA GLU A 64 10.64 0.51 9.21
C GLU A 64 10.38 0.37 7.71
N PHE A 65 10.15 1.48 7.01
CA PHE A 65 10.00 1.47 5.54
C PHE A 65 11.28 1.00 4.84
N LEU A 66 12.45 1.48 5.27
CA LEU A 66 13.75 1.05 4.72
C LEU A 66 13.96 -0.45 4.95
N ASP A 67 13.71 -0.93 6.18
CA ASP A 67 13.78 -2.34 6.54
C ASP A 67 12.86 -3.23 5.69
N ILE A 68 11.64 -2.77 5.43
CA ILE A 68 10.69 -3.45 4.54
C ILE A 68 11.24 -3.46 3.11
N ALA A 69 11.79 -2.33 2.66
CA ALA A 69 12.25 -2.19 1.29
C ALA A 69 13.48 -3.05 0.97
N GLU A 70 14.41 -3.14 1.90
CA GLU A 70 15.60 -3.99 1.80
C GLU A 70 15.27 -5.49 1.82
N LYS A 71 14.18 -5.88 2.50
CA LYS A 71 13.76 -7.28 2.63
C LYS A 71 12.73 -7.71 1.58
N ALA A 72 12.23 -6.78 0.75
CA ALA A 72 11.22 -7.08 -0.26
C ALA A 72 11.78 -8.02 -1.34
N LYS A 73 11.01 -9.04 -1.71
CA LYS A 73 11.40 -10.04 -2.72
C LYS A 73 11.18 -9.55 -4.16
N GLY A 74 10.50 -8.42 -4.31
CA GLY A 74 10.15 -7.82 -5.59
C GLY A 74 9.82 -6.34 -5.41
N ALA A 75 9.05 -5.80 -6.36
CA ALA A 75 8.63 -4.40 -6.31
C ALA A 75 7.70 -4.12 -5.12
N ILE A 76 7.68 -2.86 -4.69
CA ILE A 76 6.88 -2.39 -3.57
C ILE A 76 5.87 -1.38 -4.10
N ALA A 77 4.59 -1.63 -3.84
CA ALA A 77 3.53 -0.68 -4.15
C ALA A 77 3.19 0.14 -2.90
N VAL A 78 3.51 1.43 -2.91
CA VAL A 78 3.23 2.36 -1.81
C VAL A 78 2.04 3.24 -2.19
N HIS A 79 1.08 3.43 -1.29
CA HIS A 79 -0.06 4.32 -1.54
C HIS A 79 -0.50 5.09 -0.28
N CYS A 80 -1.08 6.27 -0.52
CA CYS A 80 -1.76 7.11 0.46
C CYS A 80 -3.22 7.35 -0.02
N LYS A 81 -3.91 8.34 0.55
CA LYS A 81 -5.26 8.74 0.12
C LYS A 81 -5.24 9.39 -1.27
#